data_AF-A0A940DGA2-F1
#
_entry.id   AF-A0A940DGA2-F1
#
_cell.length_a   1.000
_cell.length_b   1.000
_cell.length_c   1.000
_cell.angle_alpha   90.00
_cell.angle_beta   90.00
_cell.angle_gamma   90.00
#
_symmetry.space_group_name_H-M   'P 1'
#
loop_
_entity.id
_entity.type
_entity.pdbx_description
1 polymer ?
#
loop_
_entity_poly.entity_id
_entity_poly.type
_entity_poly.pdbx_seq_one_letter_code
_entity_poly.pdbx_strand_id
1 'polypeptide(L)'
;MAESGKAIKVGEIRKQYIDWDKTSKCLRMLRLDNRNLRRYVCYTLKAKQNGCNAEDCENCTFDMDSSISQKELAAVFNVSESVIVNWESGKTNPPLEELMFYAQICGLTLDDVIVLQ
;
A
#
# COMPACT_ATOMS: atom_id res chain seq x y z
N MET A 1 41.21 -10.63 -36.72
CA MET A 1 39.86 -11.15 -36.43
C MET A 1 39.18 -10.12 -35.54
N ALA A 2 38.27 -9.32 -36.09
CA ALA A 2 37.57 -8.26 -35.36
C ALA A 2 36.12 -8.70 -35.18
N GLU A 3 35.73 -8.98 -33.94
CA GLU A 3 34.33 -9.26 -33.61
C GLU A 3 33.54 -7.95 -33.71
N SER A 4 32.72 -7.89 -34.75
CA SER A 4 31.76 -6.81 -35.00
C SER A 4 30.76 -6.74 -33.84
N GLY A 5 30.82 -5.64 -33.08
CA GLY A 5 29.87 -5.30 -32.03
C GLY A 5 28.44 -5.33 -32.58
N LYS A 6 27.63 -6.24 -32.04
CA LYS A 6 26.22 -6.39 -32.40
C LYS A 6 25.46 -5.20 -31.83
N ALA A 7 25.03 -4.28 -32.68
CA ALA A 7 24.22 -3.14 -32.27
C ALA A 7 22.95 -3.62 -31.57
N ILE A 8 22.80 -3.25 -30.30
CA ILE A 8 21.57 -3.47 -29.53
C ILE A 8 20.51 -2.57 -30.16
N LYS A 9 19.46 -3.16 -30.74
CA LYS A 9 18.28 -2.40 -31.15
C LYS A 9 17.57 -1.93 -29.89
N VAL A 10 17.79 -0.67 -29.53
CA VAL A 10 17.02 0.00 -28.48
C VAL A 10 15.59 0.11 -29.01
N GLY A 11 14.70 -0.80 -28.56
CA GLY A 11 13.27 -0.64 -28.79
C GLY A 11 12.79 0.70 -28.22
N GLU A 12 11.76 1.30 -28.81
CA GLU A 12 11.19 2.56 -28.31
C GLU A 12 10.83 2.44 -26.81
N ILE A 13 11.68 2.96 -25.93
CA ILE A 13 11.38 3.09 -24.51
C ILE A 13 10.34 4.20 -24.38
N ARG A 14 9.14 3.85 -23.90
CA ARG A 14 8.05 4.81 -23.69
C ARG A 14 7.96 5.20 -22.23
N LYS A 15 7.88 6.51 -21.99
CA LYS A 15 7.61 7.05 -20.65
C LYS A 15 6.19 6.65 -20.24
N GLN A 16 6.08 6.01 -19.08
CA GLN A 16 4.80 5.66 -18.45
C GLN A 16 4.42 6.70 -17.41
N TYR A 17 3.12 6.79 -17.13
CA TYR A 17 2.54 7.68 -16.13
C TYR A 17 1.61 6.89 -15.23
N ILE A 18 1.52 7.30 -13.97
CA ILE A 18 0.60 6.70 -13.01
C ILE A 18 -0.83 7.15 -13.34
N ASP A 19 -1.73 6.19 -13.43
CA ASP A 19 -3.18 6.40 -13.40
C ASP A 19 -3.62 6.59 -11.95
N TRP A 20 -3.66 7.85 -11.52
CA TRP A 20 -3.98 8.21 -10.13
C TRP A 20 -5.44 7.92 -9.74
N ASP A 21 -6.38 7.91 -10.69
CA ASP A 21 -7.77 7.54 -10.43
C ASP A 21 -7.86 6.05 -10.07
N LYS A 22 -7.21 5.18 -10.86
CA LYS A 22 -7.16 3.74 -10.54
C LYS A 22 -6.31 3.45 -9.30
N THR A 23 -5.19 4.14 -9.15
CA THR A 23 -4.29 3.98 -7.98
C THR A 23 -5.02 4.35 -6.69
N SER A 24 -5.78 5.45 -6.65
CA SER A 24 -6.57 5.84 -5.46
C SER A 24 -7.57 4.75 -5.02
N LYS A 25 -8.23 4.11 -5.98
CA LYS A 25 -9.14 2.97 -5.74
C LYS A 25 -8.37 1.76 -5.23
N CYS A 26 -7.18 1.49 -5.76
CA CYS A 26 -6.30 0.43 -5.27
C CYS A 26 -5.96 0.63 -3.79
N LEU A 27 -5.54 1.84 -3.39
CA LEU A 27 -5.23 2.16 -1.98
C LEU A 27 -6.43 1.90 -1.05
N ARG A 28 -7.63 2.33 -1.47
CA ARG A 28 -8.86 2.06 -0.72
C ARG A 28 -9.14 0.57 -0.60
N MET A 29 -8.93 -0.20 -1.67
CA MET A 29 -9.13 -1.65 -1.64
C MET A 29 -8.12 -2.34 -0.72
N LEU A 30 -6.85 -1.91 -0.72
CA LEU A 30 -5.84 -2.41 0.21
C LEU A 30 -6.27 -2.16 1.66
N ARG A 31 -6.78 -0.96 1.98
CA ARG A 31 -7.29 -0.67 3.31
C ARG A 31 -8.45 -1.59 3.72
N LEU A 32 -9.37 -1.88 2.80
CA LEU A 32 -10.56 -2.67 3.11
C LEU A 32 -10.27 -4.17 3.22
N ASP A 33 -9.41 -4.71 2.34
CA ASP A 33 -9.33 -6.15 2.10
C ASP A 33 -7.91 -6.74 2.15
N ASN A 34 -6.88 -5.96 2.51
CA ASN A 34 -5.54 -6.52 2.72
C ASN A 34 -5.34 -6.99 4.17
N ARG A 35 -5.20 -8.31 4.35
CA ARG A 35 -4.97 -8.94 5.66
C ARG A 35 -3.69 -8.45 6.33
N ASN A 36 -2.60 -8.25 5.58
CA ASN A 36 -1.31 -7.84 6.14
C ASN A 36 -1.35 -6.41 6.66
N LEU A 37 -1.94 -5.48 5.89
CA LEU A 37 -2.16 -4.10 6.31
C LEU A 37 -3.03 -4.03 7.56
N ARG A 38 -4.13 -4.77 7.57
CA ARG A 38 -5.01 -4.85 8.74
C ARG A 38 -4.30 -5.37 9.99
N ARG A 39 -3.51 -6.45 9.86
CA ARG A 39 -2.68 -6.97 10.97
C ARG A 39 -1.67 -5.96 11.46
N TYR A 40 -0.99 -5.27 10.55
CA TYR A 40 -0.02 -4.24 10.89
C TYR A 40 -0.65 -3.08 11.67
N VAL A 41 -1.83 -2.62 11.24
CA VAL A 41 -2.59 -1.58 11.94
C VAL A 41 -3.06 -2.07 13.31
N CYS A 42 -3.59 -3.29 13.40
CA CYS A 42 -4.00 -3.89 14.67
C CYS A 42 -2.81 -4.00 15.64
N TYR A 43 -1.67 -4.52 15.18
CA TYR A 43 -0.45 -4.61 15.99
C TYR A 43 -0.02 -3.21 16.47
N THR A 44 0.07 -2.25 15.57
CA THR A 44 0.56 -0.90 15.88
C THR A 44 -0.34 -0.18 16.90
N LEU A 45 -1.67 -0.30 16.78
CA LEU A 45 -2.60 0.45 17.61
C LEU A 45 -3.10 -0.30 18.84
N LYS A 46 -3.13 -1.65 18.80
CA LYS A 46 -3.89 -2.49 19.75
C LYS A 46 -3.10 -3.65 20.33
N ALA A 47 -1.81 -3.84 20.02
CA ALA A 47 -0.99 -4.96 20.52
C ALA A 47 -0.94 -5.16 22.05
N LYS A 48 -1.43 -4.21 22.85
CA LYS A 48 -1.49 -4.30 24.32
C LYS A 48 -2.88 -4.08 24.91
N GLN A 49 -3.91 -3.99 24.08
CA GLN A 49 -5.31 -3.79 24.51
C GLN A 49 -6.09 -5.10 24.36
N ASN A 50 -7.05 -5.33 25.27
CA ASN A 50 -8.10 -6.35 25.16
C ASN A 50 -7.64 -7.79 24.91
N GLY A 51 -6.55 -8.24 25.54
CA GLY A 51 -6.11 -9.64 25.47
C GLY A 51 -5.47 -10.06 24.14
N CYS A 52 -5.17 -9.12 23.25
CA CYS A 52 -4.33 -9.37 22.08
C CYS A 52 -2.94 -9.82 22.54
N ASN A 53 -2.49 -11.00 22.12
CA ASN A 53 -1.17 -11.53 22.47
C ASN A 53 -0.05 -11.01 21.55
N ALA A 54 -0.39 -10.22 20.51
CA ALA A 54 0.51 -9.62 19.50
C ALA A 54 1.39 -10.59 18.68
N GLU A 55 1.56 -11.82 19.15
CA GLU A 55 2.45 -12.84 18.62
C GLU A 55 1.70 -13.82 17.69
N ASP A 56 0.38 -14.01 17.87
CA ASP A 56 -0.43 -14.91 17.05
C ASP A 56 -1.59 -14.17 16.33
N CYS A 57 -1.21 -13.30 15.40
CA CYS A 57 -2.15 -12.66 14.48
C CYS A 57 -2.74 -13.64 13.43
N GLU A 58 -2.34 -14.92 13.45
CA GLU A 58 -2.89 -15.96 12.57
C GLU A 58 -4.20 -16.52 13.08
N ASN A 59 -4.29 -16.72 14.39
CA ASN A 59 -5.48 -17.22 15.08
C ASN A 59 -6.17 -16.15 15.95
N CYS A 60 -5.83 -14.87 15.72
CA CYS A 60 -6.41 -13.76 16.48
C CYS A 60 -7.93 -13.69 16.27
N THR A 61 -8.69 -13.75 17.36
CA THR A 61 -10.15 -13.66 17.37
C THR A 61 -10.66 -12.23 17.58
N PHE A 62 -9.78 -11.24 17.49
CA PHE A 62 -10.11 -9.84 17.74
C PHE A 62 -10.88 -9.25 16.56
N ASP A 63 -11.90 -8.43 16.85
CA ASP A 63 -12.95 -7.91 15.95
C ASP A 63 -12.46 -6.99 14.79
N MET A 64 -11.16 -6.96 14.51
CA MET A 64 -10.60 -6.24 13.37
C MET A 64 -10.77 -7.00 12.05
N ASP A 65 -11.32 -8.22 12.03
CA ASP A 65 -11.33 -9.10 10.85
C ASP A 65 -12.16 -8.62 9.65
N SER A 66 -12.89 -7.51 9.76
CA SER A 66 -13.77 -7.01 8.71
C SER A 66 -13.19 -5.84 7.90
N SER A 67 -12.55 -4.83 8.52
CA SER A 67 -11.80 -3.76 7.82
C SER A 67 -11.12 -2.80 8.80
N ILE A 68 -10.17 -2.00 8.32
CA ILE A 68 -9.59 -0.87 9.07
C ILE A 68 -10.19 0.47 8.61
N SER A 69 -10.50 1.36 9.56
CA SER A 69 -11.01 2.70 9.25
C SER A 69 -9.91 3.62 8.69
N GLN A 70 -10.29 4.69 7.98
CA GLN A 70 -9.34 5.70 7.49
C GLN A 70 -8.61 6.40 8.64
N LYS A 71 -9.30 6.61 9.77
CA LYS A 71 -8.73 7.17 10.99
C LYS A 71 -7.63 6.28 11.58
N GLU A 72 -7.87 4.96 11.65
CA GLU A 72 -6.87 4.01 12.14
C GLU A 72 -5.67 3.92 11.21
N LEU A 73 -5.91 3.89 9.89
CA LEU A 73 -4.81 3.89 8.93
C LEU A 73 -3.98 5.18 9.01
N ALA A 74 -4.63 6.33 9.14
CA ALA A 74 -3.97 7.62 9.29
C ALA A 74 -3.08 7.68 10.54
N ALA A 75 -3.52 7.11 11.65
CA ALA A 75 -2.73 7.04 12.87
C ALA A 75 -1.42 6.24 12.68
N VAL A 76 -1.47 5.18 11.88
CA VAL A 76 -0.30 4.32 11.59
C VAL A 76 0.64 4.98 10.58
N PHE A 77 0.09 5.70 9.61
CA PHE A 77 0.85 6.47 8.62
C PHE A 77 1.31 7.83 9.16
N ASN A 78 0.97 8.17 10.42
CA ASN A 78 1.28 9.44 11.06
C ASN A 78 0.85 10.68 10.23
N VAL A 79 -0.35 10.60 9.64
CA VAL A 79 -0.99 11.69 8.90
C VAL A 79 -2.38 11.97 9.46
N SER A 80 -3.04 13.03 8.99
CA SER A 80 -4.45 13.25 9.35
C SER A 80 -5.37 12.30 8.58
N GLU A 81 -6.54 11.99 9.16
CA GLU A 81 -7.58 11.19 8.48
C GLU A 81 -7.97 11.78 7.12
N SER A 82 -8.06 13.11 7.04
CA SER A 82 -8.36 13.82 5.79
C SER A 82 -7.35 13.58 4.68
N VAL A 83 -6.07 13.32 5.02
CA VAL A 83 -5.03 13.00 4.03
C VAL A 83 -5.31 11.63 3.42
N ILE A 84 -5.62 10.62 4.23
CA ILE A 84 -6.02 9.29 3.74
C ILE A 84 -7.29 9.38 2.88
N VAL A 85 -8.30 10.12 3.33
CA VAL A 85 -9.54 10.36 2.54
C VAL A 85 -9.21 10.96 1.17
N ASN A 86 -8.32 11.95 1.12
CA ASN A 86 -7.95 12.60 -0.13
C ASN A 86 -7.17 11.68 -1.06
N TRP A 87 -6.27 10.85 -0.52
CA TRP A 87 -5.54 9.83 -1.29
C TRP A 87 -6.47 8.78 -1.88
N GLU A 88 -7.38 8.22 -1.08
CA GLU A 88 -8.32 7.18 -1.52
C GLU A 88 -9.44 7.67 -2.44
N SER A 89 -9.66 8.99 -2.49
CA SER A 89 -10.61 9.63 -3.41
C SER A 89 -9.95 10.25 -4.64
N GLY A 90 -8.62 10.17 -4.76
CA GLY A 90 -7.87 10.74 -5.88
C GLY A 90 -7.80 12.27 -5.87
N LYS A 91 -8.16 12.94 -4.77
CA LYS A 91 -8.07 14.41 -4.62
C LYS A 91 -6.62 14.88 -4.52
N THR A 92 -5.78 14.12 -3.83
CA THR A 92 -4.34 14.35 -3.74
C THR A 92 -3.62 13.02 -3.90
N ASN A 93 -2.38 13.05 -4.35
CA ASN A 93 -1.58 11.84 -4.51
C ASN A 93 -0.72 11.61 -3.26
N PRO A 94 -0.57 10.36 -2.78
CA PRO A 94 0.43 10.05 -1.79
C PRO A 94 1.84 10.30 -2.36
N PRO A 95 2.80 10.73 -1.52
CA PRO A 95 4.19 10.75 -1.90
C PRO A 95 4.72 9.30 -2.05
N LEU A 96 5.85 9.15 -2.73
CA LEU A 96 6.39 7.83 -3.10
C LEU A 96 6.69 6.97 -1.87
N GLU A 97 7.18 7.58 -0.80
CA GLU A 97 7.52 6.95 0.47
C GLU A 97 6.31 6.21 1.06
N GLU A 98 5.12 6.81 0.96
CA GLU A 98 3.88 6.23 1.49
C GLU A 98 3.41 5.07 0.60
N LEU A 99 3.56 5.19 -0.72
CA LEU A 99 3.27 4.09 -1.65
C LEU A 99 4.19 2.89 -1.42
N MET A 100 5.49 3.15 -1.19
CA MET A 100 6.46 2.11 -0.82
C MET A 100 6.11 1.48 0.52
N PHE A 101 5.65 2.28 1.48
CA PHE A 101 5.24 1.78 2.78
C PHE A 101 3.99 0.88 2.69
N TYR A 102 2.99 1.26 1.89
CA TYR A 102 1.87 0.39 1.52
C TYR A 102 2.36 -0.95 0.98
N ALA A 103 3.25 -0.92 -0.02
CA ALA A 103 3.77 -2.12 -0.66
C ALA A 103 4.46 -3.04 0.37
N GLN A 104 5.35 -2.48 1.19
CA GLN A 104 6.08 -3.21 2.22
C GLN A 104 5.14 -3.87 3.24
N ILE A 105 4.18 -3.12 3.79
CA ILE A 105 3.24 -3.67 4.78
C ILE A 105 2.36 -4.75 4.14
N CYS A 106 1.87 -4.51 2.92
CA CYS A 106 0.95 -5.43 2.25
C CYS A 106 1.65 -6.72 1.77
N GLY A 107 2.99 -6.76 1.72
CA GLY A 107 3.75 -7.85 1.12
C GLY A 107 3.67 -7.83 -0.40
N LEU A 108 3.61 -6.64 -1.00
CA LEU A 108 3.44 -6.38 -2.42
C LEU A 108 4.65 -5.62 -2.98
N THR A 109 4.77 -5.56 -4.30
CA THR A 109 5.69 -4.64 -4.98
C THR A 109 5.03 -3.28 -5.20
N LEU A 110 5.82 -2.25 -5.53
CA LEU A 110 5.24 -0.93 -5.86
C LEU A 110 4.31 -1.02 -7.08
N ASP A 111 4.65 -1.85 -8.06
CA ASP A 111 3.86 -2.07 -9.29
C ASP A 111 2.49 -2.71 -9.02
N ASP A 112 2.33 -3.40 -7.89
CA ASP A 112 1.03 -3.92 -7.45
C ASP A 112 0.16 -2.84 -6.77
N VAL A 113 0.78 -1.78 -6.24
CA VAL A 113 0.11 -0.67 -5.55
C VAL A 113 -0.30 0.42 -6.52
N ILE A 114 0.57 0.74 -7.49
CA ILE A 114 0.30 1.77 -8.50
C ILE A 114 -0.29 1.15 -9.76
N VAL A 115 -1.15 1.90 -10.45
CA VAL A 115 -1.66 1.50 -11.76
C VAL A 115 -1.08 2.46 -12.80
N LEU A 116 -0.57 1.91 -13.90
CA LEU A 116 -0.01 2.71 -15.01
C LEU A 116 -1.09 2.94 -16.09
N GLN A 117 -0.98 4.08 -16.77
CA GLN A 117 -1.83 4.46 -17.91
C GLN A 117 -1.57 3.62 -19.16
#